data_AF-A0A0G3G5V5-F1
#
_entry.id   AF-A0A0G3G5V5-F1
#
_cell.length_a   1.000
_cell.length_b   1.000
_cell.length_c   1.000
_cell.angle_alpha   90.00
_cell.angle_beta   90.00
_cell.angle_gamma   90.00
#
_symmetry.space_group_name_H-M   'P 1'
#
loop_
_entity.id
_entity.type
_entity.pdbx_description
1 polymer ?
#
loop_
_entity_poly.entity_id
_entity_poly.type
_entity_poly.pdbx_seq_one_letter_code
_entity_poly.pdbx_strand_id
1 'polypeptide(L)'
;MLFPLAPEGRLFVIIAAWMTVITLLVGEAELGLFMVILTVALMGLFRNVRRKAPAPALGVIAPADGTIESITETRDPFTKKPAVCIRLRQRRLGEYNVHAPQEAEIRERVWPGKETDEAPDAQLEGRLAYALETDEGTRLTLALSVDHWPRMVRMQNNVPGNRLGRGKRMGFAGFGGTFEVWLPVGAQVMVEPGQRVLAGSALLGGLPESEATGDDESAAEVLQ
;
A
#
# COMPACT_ATOMS: atom_id res chain seq x y z
N MET A 1 25.90 4.75 9.41
CA MET A 1 24.68 4.30 8.70
C MET A 1 23.50 5.02 9.34
N LEU A 2 22.94 6.04 8.67
CA LEU A 2 21.78 6.78 9.20
C LEU A 2 20.59 5.81 9.29
N PHE A 3 19.95 5.69 10.45
CA PHE A 3 18.73 4.91 10.60
C PHE A 3 17.70 5.43 9.57
N PRO A 4 17.29 4.63 8.56
CA PRO A 4 16.45 5.14 7.48
C PRO A 4 15.08 5.52 8.04
N LEU A 5 14.82 6.81 8.15
CA LEU A 5 13.54 7.35 8.60
C LEU A 5 12.64 7.68 7.41
N ALA A 6 11.38 7.30 7.53
CA ALA A 6 10.29 7.75 6.68
C ALA A 6 10.26 9.30 6.70
N PRO A 7 10.14 9.96 5.54
CA PRO A 7 10.08 11.42 5.45
C PRO A 7 9.05 12.07 6.39
N GLU A 8 7.93 11.38 6.63
CA GLU A 8 6.80 11.81 7.45
C GLU A 8 7.15 11.92 8.93
N GLY A 9 8.10 11.11 9.40
CA GLY A 9 8.54 11.07 10.79
C GLY A 9 9.69 12.00 11.14
N ARG A 10 10.43 12.50 10.14
CA ARG A 10 11.69 13.22 10.36
C ARG A 10 11.51 14.46 11.24
N LEU A 11 10.45 15.24 10.99
CA LEU A 11 10.19 16.44 11.78
C LEU A 11 9.92 16.11 13.25
N PHE A 12 9.07 15.10 13.52
CA PHE A 12 8.76 14.67 14.88
C PHE A 12 9.98 14.14 15.62
N VAL A 13 10.78 13.31 14.97
CA VAL A 13 12.02 12.76 15.55
C VAL A 13 13.03 13.88 15.84
N ILE A 14 13.19 14.84 14.92
CA ILE A 14 14.10 15.98 15.10
C ILE A 14 13.64 16.83 16.29
N ILE A 15 12.36 17.21 16.35
CA ILE A 15 11.83 18.02 17.46
C ILE A 15 12.01 17.29 18.80
N ALA A 16 11.67 16.01 18.87
CA ALA A 16 11.84 15.22 20.10
C ALA A 16 13.33 15.12 20.51
N ALA A 17 14.23 14.93 19.56
CA ALA A 17 15.67 14.90 19.82
C ALA A 17 16.18 16.26 20.33
N TRP A 18 15.73 17.37 19.75
CA TRP A 18 16.06 18.72 20.23
C TRP A 18 15.53 18.97 21.64
N MET A 19 14.28 18.61 21.92
CA MET A 19 13.70 18.72 23.27
C MET A 19 14.44 17.85 24.29
N THR A 20 14.90 16.66 23.88
CA THR A 20 15.75 15.80 24.69
C THR A 20 17.04 16.52 25.08
N VAL A 21 17.72 17.18 24.13
CA VAL A 21 18.95 17.92 24.42
C VAL A 21 18.68 19.10 25.36
N ILE A 22 17.64 19.90 25.10
CA ILE A 22 17.30 21.06 25.93
C ILE A 22 17.02 20.65 27.38
N THR A 23 16.19 19.62 27.58
CA THR A 23 15.78 19.17 28.92
C THR A 23 16.96 18.61 29.71
N LEU A 24 17.87 17.87 29.06
CA LEU A 24 19.10 17.41 29.68
C LEU A 24 20.06 18.56 30.03
N LEU A 25 20.13 19.62 29.21
CA LEU A 25 20.97 20.79 29.46
C LEU A 25 20.45 21.67 30.61
N VAL A 26 19.14 21.76 30.79
CA VAL A 26 18.50 22.50 31.90
C VAL A 26 18.64 21.75 33.23
N GLY A 27 19.00 20.46 33.20
CA GLY A 27 19.20 19.64 34.40
C GLY A 27 17.96 18.84 34.83
N GLU A 28 16.89 18.87 34.02
CA GLU A 28 15.66 18.12 34.27
C GLU A 28 15.81 16.66 33.80
N ALA A 29 16.55 15.86 34.58
CA ALA A 29 16.93 14.50 34.19
C ALA A 29 15.74 13.56 33.93
N GLU A 30 14.67 13.65 34.72
CA GLU A 30 13.47 12.82 34.55
C GLU A 30 12.76 13.12 33.23
N LEU A 31 12.57 14.41 32.93
CA LEU A 31 11.96 14.86 31.68
C LEU A 31 12.86 14.53 30.48
N GLY A 32 14.18 14.67 30.64
CA GLY A 32 15.16 14.27 29.62
C GLY A 32 15.09 12.79 29.29
N LEU A 33 15.01 11.91 30.30
CA LEU A 33 14.86 10.47 30.10
C LEU A 33 13.55 10.14 29.35
N PHE A 34 12.44 10.77 29.73
CA PHE A 34 11.18 10.62 29.01
C PHE A 34 11.30 11.03 27.54
N MET A 35 11.98 12.15 27.25
CA MET A 35 12.21 12.62 25.88
C MET A 35 13.13 11.69 25.08
N VAL A 36 14.13 11.07 25.71
CA VAL A 36 14.94 9.99 25.08
C VAL A 36 14.04 8.84 24.66
N ILE A 37 13.21 8.33 25.59
CA ILE A 37 12.30 7.20 25.31
C ILE A 37 11.34 7.55 24.17
N LEU A 38 10.76 8.75 24.20
CA LEU A 38 9.88 9.25 23.14
C LEU A 38 10.62 9.33 21.79
N THR A 39 11.83 9.86 21.76
CA THR A 39 12.64 9.96 20.54
C THR A 39 12.93 8.58 19.95
N VAL A 40 13.33 7.61 20.78
CA VAL A 40 13.56 6.22 20.36
C VAL A 40 12.27 5.56 19.86
N ALA A 41 11.15 5.79 20.54
CA ALA A 41 9.84 5.28 20.12
C ALA A 41 9.42 5.84 18.75
N LEU A 42 9.59 7.14 18.53
CA LEU A 42 9.31 7.79 17.24
C LEU A 42 10.23 7.27 16.12
N MET A 43 11.52 7.05 16.41
CA MET A 43 12.44 6.43 15.46
C MET A 43 11.98 5.03 15.06
N GLY A 44 11.49 4.23 16.02
CA GLY A 44 10.92 2.92 15.76
C GLY A 44 9.65 2.98 14.89
N LEU A 45 8.74 3.91 15.22
CA LEU A 45 7.45 4.10 14.52
C LEU A 45 7.65 4.53 13.06
N PHE A 46 8.61 5.42 12.82
CA PHE A 46 8.88 5.99 11.50
C PHE A 46 10.03 5.32 10.77
N ARG A 47 10.44 4.11 11.17
CA ARG A 47 11.50 3.39 10.47
C ARG A 47 11.05 3.02 9.05
N ASN A 48 12.00 3.02 8.12
CA ASN A 48 11.83 2.57 6.75
C ASN A 48 12.75 1.39 6.47
N VAL A 49 12.23 0.18 6.56
CA VAL A 49 12.99 -1.04 6.30
C VAL A 49 12.92 -1.32 4.81
N ARG A 50 14.03 -1.12 4.10
CA ARG A 50 14.10 -1.51 2.69
C ARG A 50 14.04 -3.03 2.60
N ARG A 51 13.04 -3.54 1.89
CA ARG A 51 12.89 -4.97 1.60
C ARG A 51 13.10 -5.21 0.12
N LYS A 52 13.67 -6.36 -0.22
CA LYS A 52 13.76 -6.79 -1.62
C LYS A 52 12.42 -7.39 -2.00
N ALA A 53 11.80 -6.82 -3.03
CA ALA A 53 10.59 -7.39 -3.60
C ALA A 53 10.93 -8.69 -4.36
N PRO A 54 10.11 -9.75 -4.22
CA PRO A 54 10.16 -10.91 -5.08
C PRO A 54 10.07 -10.51 -6.55
N ALA A 55 10.72 -11.30 -7.41
CA ALA A 55 10.85 -11.03 -8.83
C ALA A 55 9.79 -11.66 -9.79
N PRO A 56 8.71 -12.37 -9.38
CA PRO A 56 7.81 -12.95 -10.37
C PRO A 56 7.04 -11.85 -11.11
N ALA A 57 7.11 -11.82 -12.45
CA ALA A 57 6.55 -10.76 -13.29
C ALA A 57 5.07 -10.48 -12.98
N LEU A 58 4.27 -11.52 -12.82
CA LEU A 58 2.83 -11.47 -12.54
C LEU A 58 2.48 -11.47 -11.04
N GLY A 59 3.47 -11.43 -10.16
CA GLY A 59 3.24 -11.54 -8.72
C GLY A 59 2.67 -10.26 -8.10
N VAL A 60 1.54 -10.38 -7.43
CA VAL A 60 0.96 -9.35 -6.58
C VAL A 60 1.47 -9.52 -5.17
N ILE A 61 2.13 -8.50 -4.62
CA ILE A 61 2.72 -8.53 -3.29
C ILE A 61 1.91 -7.76 -2.26
N ALA A 62 2.13 -8.07 -0.99
CA ALA A 62 1.45 -7.40 0.12
C ALA A 62 1.78 -5.90 0.15
N PRO A 63 0.78 -5.01 0.16
CA PRO A 63 1.02 -3.56 0.20
C PRO A 63 1.48 -3.08 1.58
N ALA A 64 1.16 -3.81 2.66
CA ALA A 64 1.48 -3.44 4.03
C ALA A 64 1.76 -4.67 4.91
N ASP A 65 2.38 -4.45 6.07
CA ASP A 65 2.63 -5.49 7.08
C ASP A 65 1.35 -5.82 7.82
N GLY A 66 0.94 -7.08 7.80
CA GLY A 66 -0.35 -7.43 8.40
C GLY A 66 -0.64 -8.91 8.48
N THR A 67 -1.91 -9.18 8.78
CA THR A 67 -2.49 -10.52 8.78
C THR A 67 -3.67 -10.52 7.81
N ILE A 68 -3.78 -11.56 6.99
CA ILE A 68 -4.92 -11.75 6.11
C ILE A 68 -6.15 -12.03 6.98
N GLU A 69 -7.20 -11.22 6.86
CA GLU A 69 -8.44 -11.41 7.63
C GLU A 69 -9.41 -12.30 6.90
N SER A 70 -9.59 -12.06 5.60
CA SER A 70 -10.57 -12.78 4.78
C SER A 70 -10.19 -12.73 3.32
N ILE A 71 -10.68 -13.72 2.59
CA ILE A 71 -10.58 -13.82 1.13
C ILE A 71 -11.99 -14.09 0.66
N THR A 72 -12.52 -13.25 -0.22
CA THR A 72 -13.94 -13.30 -0.60
C THR A 72 -14.10 -13.01 -2.08
N GLU A 73 -14.89 -13.83 -2.77
CA GLU A 73 -15.30 -13.56 -4.15
C GLU A 73 -16.34 -12.45 -4.14
N THR A 74 -16.08 -11.39 -4.90
CA THR A 74 -16.94 -10.21 -5.00
C THR A 74 -16.81 -9.61 -6.40
N ARG A 75 -17.32 -8.38 -6.58
CA ARG A 75 -17.07 -7.59 -7.79
C ARG A 75 -16.09 -6.49 -7.47
N ASP A 76 -15.13 -6.29 -8.36
CA ASP A 76 -14.17 -5.20 -8.27
C ASP A 76 -14.91 -3.85 -8.36
N PRO A 77 -14.65 -2.91 -7.44
CA PRO A 77 -15.47 -1.71 -7.32
C PRO A 77 -15.29 -0.70 -8.46
N PHE A 78 -14.16 -0.74 -9.19
CA PHE A 78 -13.94 0.13 -10.35
C PHE A 78 -14.45 -0.53 -11.63
N THR A 79 -14.03 -1.76 -11.91
CA THR A 79 -14.35 -2.46 -13.16
C THR A 79 -15.72 -3.15 -13.16
N LYS A 80 -16.33 -3.35 -11.99
CA LYS A 80 -17.58 -4.10 -11.77
C LYS A 80 -17.54 -5.55 -12.27
N LYS A 81 -16.36 -6.08 -12.58
CA LYS A 81 -16.16 -7.48 -13.00
C LYS A 81 -15.99 -8.38 -11.77
N PRO A 82 -16.26 -9.70 -11.88
CA PRO A 82 -15.96 -10.63 -10.80
C PRO A 82 -14.47 -10.58 -10.42
N ALA A 83 -14.18 -10.65 -9.12
CA ALA A 83 -12.84 -10.53 -8.57
C ALA A 83 -12.75 -11.21 -7.19
N VAL A 84 -11.53 -11.52 -6.77
CA VAL A 84 -11.27 -12.00 -5.40
C VAL A 84 -10.70 -10.87 -4.57
N CYS A 85 -11.40 -10.49 -3.50
CA CYS A 85 -10.93 -9.49 -2.54
C CYS A 85 -10.14 -10.16 -1.41
N ILE A 86 -8.87 -9.78 -1.29
CA ILE A 86 -7.99 -10.17 -0.19
C ILE A 86 -7.94 -9.00 0.80
N ARG A 87 -8.51 -9.22 1.99
CA ARG A 87 -8.50 -8.24 3.08
C ARG A 87 -7.33 -8.50 4.02
N LEU A 88 -6.51 -7.47 4.24
CA LEU A 88 -5.30 -7.48 5.06
C LEU A 88 -5.43 -6.45 6.18
N ARG A 89 -5.35 -6.88 7.43
CA ARG A 89 -5.29 -5.99 8.59
C ARG A 89 -3.86 -5.66 8.93
N GLN A 90 -3.54 -4.38 8.87
CA GLN A 90 -2.20 -3.90 9.18
C GLN A 90 -1.90 -4.04 10.68
N ARG A 91 -0.65 -4.35 11.02
CA ARG A 91 -0.23 -4.44 12.41
C ARG A 91 -0.30 -3.08 13.10
N ARG A 92 -0.86 -3.04 14.32
CA ARG A 92 -0.96 -1.80 15.12
C ARG A 92 0.39 -1.19 15.50
N LEU A 93 1.42 -2.02 15.70
CA LEU A 93 2.77 -1.61 16.07
C LEU A 93 3.75 -2.17 15.05
N GLY A 94 4.02 -1.47 13.96
CA GLY A 94 4.80 -2.03 12.86
C GLY A 94 5.44 -0.99 11.98
N GLU A 95 5.86 -1.45 10.81
CA GLU A 95 6.21 -0.53 9.74
C GLU A 95 4.93 -0.07 9.03
N TYR A 96 4.79 1.24 8.87
CA TYR A 96 3.60 1.86 8.29
C TYR A 96 3.79 2.30 6.84
N ASN A 97 4.89 1.89 6.21
CA ASN A 97 5.11 2.15 4.80
C ASN A 97 4.15 1.31 3.97
N VAL A 98 3.55 1.96 2.98
CA VAL A 98 2.68 1.33 2.00
C VAL A 98 3.48 1.13 0.72
N HIS A 99 3.38 -0.05 0.14
CA HIS A 99 4.09 -0.47 -1.06
C HIS A 99 3.10 -0.74 -2.18
N ALA A 100 3.51 -0.44 -3.41
CA ALA A 100 2.74 -0.81 -4.58
C ALA A 100 2.69 -2.34 -4.73
N PRO A 101 1.50 -2.94 -4.82
CA PRO A 101 1.34 -4.39 -4.86
C PRO A 101 1.82 -5.01 -6.18
N GLN A 102 1.87 -4.22 -7.26
CA GLN A 102 2.37 -4.64 -8.57
C GLN A 102 2.93 -3.41 -9.31
N GLU A 103 3.72 -3.65 -10.35
CA GLU A 103 4.08 -2.61 -11.31
C GLU A 103 2.88 -2.27 -12.19
N ALA A 104 2.37 -1.04 -12.07
CA ALA A 104 1.13 -0.64 -12.70
C ALA A 104 1.01 0.89 -12.81
N GLU A 105 0.23 1.35 -13.78
CA GLU A 105 -0.23 2.73 -13.90
C GLU A 105 -1.50 2.95 -13.06
N ILE A 106 -1.59 4.11 -12.39
CA ILE A 106 -2.81 4.53 -11.70
C ILE A 106 -3.80 5.05 -12.75
N ARG A 107 -4.89 4.33 -13.01
CA ARG A 107 -5.94 4.80 -13.93
C ARG A 107 -6.95 5.71 -13.24
N GLU A 108 -7.39 5.30 -12.07
CA GLU A 108 -8.42 6.00 -11.31
C GLU A 108 -8.06 6.02 -9.82
N ARG A 109 -8.60 6.99 -9.10
CA ARG A 109 -8.37 7.16 -7.67
C ARG A 109 -9.63 7.68 -6.98
N VAL A 110 -9.86 7.20 -5.77
CA VAL A 110 -10.86 7.76 -4.84
C VAL A 110 -10.15 8.25 -3.60
N TRP A 111 -10.32 9.52 -3.23
CA TRP A 111 -9.74 10.10 -2.02
C TRP A 111 -10.83 10.68 -1.09
N PRO A 112 -11.17 9.99 0.01
CA PRO A 112 -12.28 10.41 0.85
C PRO A 112 -11.93 11.69 1.63
N GLY A 113 -12.85 12.65 1.60
CA GLY A 113 -12.72 13.95 2.27
C GLY A 113 -11.91 15.00 1.50
N LYS A 114 -11.57 14.75 0.23
CA LYS A 114 -11.24 15.84 -0.72
C LYS A 114 -12.44 16.06 -1.63
N GLU A 115 -12.73 17.32 -1.94
CA GLU A 115 -13.93 17.79 -2.65
C GLU A 115 -14.15 17.23 -4.08
N THR A 116 -13.34 16.27 -4.56
CA THR A 116 -13.20 16.00 -5.99
C THR A 116 -13.51 14.57 -6.43
N ASP A 117 -13.55 13.57 -5.54
CA ASP A 117 -13.74 12.17 -5.95
C ASP A 117 -14.86 11.49 -5.14
N GLU A 118 -16.09 11.53 -5.66
CA GLU A 118 -17.18 10.68 -5.17
C GLU A 118 -16.84 9.20 -5.41
N ALA A 119 -17.14 8.33 -4.45
CA ALA A 119 -16.80 6.91 -4.57
C ALA A 119 -17.65 6.25 -5.68
N PRO A 120 -17.04 5.50 -6.63
CA PRO A 120 -17.76 4.85 -7.72
C PRO A 120 -18.54 3.61 -7.25
N ASP A 121 -18.33 3.18 -6.00
CA ASP A 121 -19.01 2.05 -5.37
C ASP A 121 -19.13 2.27 -3.87
N ALA A 122 -20.23 1.78 -3.27
CA ALA A 122 -20.43 1.79 -1.82
C ALA A 122 -19.32 1.05 -1.07
N GLN A 123 -18.69 0.03 -1.68
CA GLN A 123 -17.55 -0.69 -1.10
C GLN A 123 -16.33 0.20 -0.86
N LEU A 124 -16.24 1.35 -1.53
CA LEU A 124 -15.14 2.31 -1.42
C LEU A 124 -15.48 3.53 -0.55
N GLU A 125 -16.69 3.60 0.02
CA GLU A 125 -17.07 4.71 0.89
C GLU A 125 -16.12 4.85 2.09
N GLY A 126 -15.61 6.07 2.29
CA GLY A 126 -14.66 6.35 3.36
C GLY A 126 -13.26 5.74 3.16
N ARG A 127 -12.98 5.18 1.98
CA ARG A 127 -11.71 4.49 1.67
C ARG A 127 -10.91 5.23 0.60
N LEU A 128 -9.60 5.21 0.79
CA LEU A 128 -8.66 5.61 -0.24
C LEU A 128 -8.48 4.44 -1.21
N ALA A 129 -8.79 4.61 -2.49
CA ALA A 129 -8.71 3.52 -3.45
C ALA A 129 -8.00 3.92 -4.74
N TYR A 130 -7.38 2.94 -5.39
CA TYR A 130 -6.64 3.06 -6.63
C TYR A 130 -7.04 1.93 -7.58
N ALA A 131 -7.47 2.28 -8.79
CA ALA A 131 -7.51 1.35 -9.90
C ALA A 131 -6.13 1.32 -10.56
N LEU A 132 -5.50 0.15 -10.55
CA LEU A 132 -4.15 -0.07 -11.05
C LEU A 132 -4.24 -0.94 -12.31
N GLU A 133 -3.57 -0.53 -13.38
CA GLU A 133 -3.50 -1.28 -14.64
C GLU A 133 -2.04 -1.64 -14.94
N THR A 134 -1.79 -2.94 -15.09
CA THR A 134 -0.49 -3.49 -15.46
C THR A 134 -0.19 -3.29 -16.94
N ASP A 135 1.07 -3.43 -17.33
CA ASP A 135 1.48 -3.35 -18.74
C ASP A 135 0.84 -4.45 -19.62
N GLU A 136 0.45 -5.57 -19.00
CA GLU A 136 -0.24 -6.69 -19.65
C GLU A 136 -1.75 -6.43 -19.85
N GLY A 137 -2.24 -5.23 -19.48
CA GLY A 137 -3.65 -4.84 -19.60
C GLY A 137 -4.55 -5.35 -18.46
N THR A 138 -3.98 -6.04 -17.47
CA THR A 138 -4.72 -6.58 -16.34
C THR A 138 -4.96 -5.48 -15.29
N ARG A 139 -6.23 -5.30 -14.89
CA ARG A 139 -6.65 -4.35 -13.85
C ARG A 139 -6.77 -5.02 -12.48
N LEU A 140 -6.29 -4.34 -11.45
CA LEU A 140 -6.43 -4.72 -10.05
C LEU A 140 -6.72 -3.49 -9.19
N THR A 141 -7.43 -3.68 -8.09
CA THR A 141 -7.76 -2.58 -7.18
C THR A 141 -7.00 -2.69 -5.87
N LEU A 142 -6.50 -1.57 -5.38
CA LEU A 142 -5.97 -1.41 -4.03
C LEU A 142 -6.82 -0.38 -3.28
N ALA A 143 -7.39 -0.76 -2.14
CA ALA A 143 -8.05 0.18 -1.24
C ALA A 143 -7.47 0.10 0.18
N LEU A 144 -7.59 1.21 0.89
CA LEU A 144 -7.18 1.40 2.27
C LEU A 144 -8.29 2.14 3.01
N SER A 145 -8.74 1.57 4.13
CA SER A 145 -9.60 2.28 5.08
C SER A 145 -8.81 3.42 5.75
N VAL A 146 -9.36 4.63 5.71
CA VAL A 146 -8.71 5.86 6.25
C VAL A 146 -9.60 6.60 7.24
N ASP A 147 -10.59 5.90 7.79
CA ASP A 147 -11.57 6.32 8.79
C ASP A 147 -11.03 6.27 10.23
N HIS A 148 -9.79 5.81 10.44
CA HIS A 148 -9.19 5.70 11.75
C HIS A 148 -8.65 7.05 12.29
N TRP A 149 -8.80 7.26 13.60
CA TRP A 149 -8.16 8.36 14.34
C TRP A 149 -6.96 7.85 15.16
N PRO A 150 -5.79 8.53 15.12
CA PRO A 150 -5.44 9.68 14.28
C PRO A 150 -5.25 9.27 12.81
N ARG A 151 -5.71 10.12 11.88
CA ARG A 151 -5.60 9.89 10.43
C ARG A 151 -4.23 10.35 9.92
N MET A 152 -3.25 9.46 9.90
CA MET A 152 -1.90 9.74 9.39
C MET A 152 -1.64 8.99 8.08
N VAL A 153 -2.19 9.52 6.99
CA VAL A 153 -2.06 8.92 5.66
C VAL A 153 -1.42 9.92 4.70
N ARG A 154 -0.30 9.53 4.11
CA ARG A 154 0.41 10.31 3.09
C ARG A 154 0.84 9.39 1.96
N MET A 155 0.21 9.55 0.79
CA MET A 155 0.61 8.83 -0.41
C MET A 155 1.49 9.71 -1.30
N GLN A 156 2.43 9.08 -1.99
CA GLN A 156 3.40 9.68 -2.91
C GLN A 156 3.04 9.22 -4.33
N ASN A 157 3.29 10.08 -5.33
CA ASN A 157 3.05 9.79 -6.75
C ASN A 157 1.64 9.24 -7.05
N ASN A 158 0.64 9.65 -6.29
CA ASN A 158 -0.70 9.07 -6.28
C ASN A 158 -1.68 9.77 -7.23
N VAL A 159 -1.20 10.27 -8.37
CA VAL A 159 -2.01 10.98 -9.38
C VAL A 159 -2.31 10.01 -10.52
N PRO A 160 -3.54 9.98 -11.06
CA PRO A 160 -3.83 9.24 -12.28
C PRO A 160 -2.83 9.54 -13.41
N GLY A 161 -2.43 8.52 -14.16
CA GLY A 161 -1.37 8.56 -15.18
C GLY A 161 0.05 8.29 -14.65
N ASN A 162 0.27 8.33 -13.33
CA ASN A 162 1.58 7.97 -12.79
C ASN A 162 1.78 6.44 -12.76
N ARG A 163 3.02 6.03 -13.03
CA ARG A 163 3.46 4.64 -12.86
C ARG A 163 4.00 4.38 -11.46
N LEU A 164 3.60 3.25 -10.90
CA LEU A 164 4.10 2.68 -9.66
C LEU A 164 4.99 1.48 -10.00
N GLY A 165 6.19 1.41 -9.43
CA GLY A 165 7.05 0.23 -9.56
C GLY A 165 6.71 -0.82 -8.50
N ARG A 166 6.72 -2.11 -8.86
CA ARG A 166 6.40 -3.20 -7.92
C ARG A 166 7.22 -3.10 -6.64
N GLY A 167 6.55 -3.16 -5.50
CA GLY A 167 7.16 -3.12 -4.16
C GLY A 167 7.89 -1.83 -3.82
N LYS A 168 7.87 -0.83 -4.70
CA LYS A 168 8.30 0.52 -4.34
C LYS A 168 7.32 1.10 -3.34
N ARG A 169 7.88 1.89 -2.43
CA ARG A 169 7.10 2.62 -1.44
C ARG A 169 6.21 3.63 -2.17
N MET A 170 4.91 3.49 -2.02
CA MET A 170 3.90 4.40 -2.54
C MET A 170 3.36 5.36 -1.48
N GLY A 171 3.64 5.13 -0.19
CA GLY A 171 3.23 6.04 0.85
C GLY A 171 3.45 5.57 2.27
N PHE A 172 2.69 6.17 3.17
CA PHE A 172 2.68 5.93 4.61
C PHE A 172 1.25 5.95 5.13
N ALA A 173 0.86 4.92 5.87
CA ALA A 173 -0.43 4.79 6.53
C ALA A 173 -0.22 4.35 7.99
N GLY A 174 -0.20 5.33 8.89
CA GLY A 174 0.12 5.16 10.31
C GLY A 174 -1.02 4.59 11.14
N PHE A 175 -0.67 3.98 12.27
CA PHE A 175 -1.60 3.51 13.32
C PHE A 175 -2.56 2.37 12.93
N GLY A 176 -2.25 1.72 11.82
CA GLY A 176 -2.97 0.54 11.34
C GLY A 176 -4.23 0.91 10.55
N GLY A 177 -4.57 0.05 9.61
CA GLY A 177 -5.77 0.14 8.79
C GLY A 177 -6.07 -1.20 8.15
N THR A 178 -7.12 -1.23 7.35
CA THR A 178 -7.47 -2.39 6.54
C THR A 178 -7.11 -2.09 5.10
N PHE A 179 -6.28 -2.93 4.51
CA PHE A 179 -5.98 -2.93 3.08
C PHE A 179 -6.83 -3.98 2.41
N GLU A 180 -7.36 -3.66 1.24
CA GLU A 180 -8.06 -4.61 0.39
C GLU A 180 -7.44 -4.59 -0.99
N VAL A 181 -7.14 -5.79 -1.50
CA VAL A 181 -6.60 -5.99 -2.85
C VAL A 181 -7.59 -6.86 -3.61
N TRP A 182 -8.14 -6.33 -4.71
CA TRP A 182 -9.00 -7.11 -5.60
C TRP A 182 -8.17 -7.62 -6.75
N LEU A 183 -8.16 -8.94 -6.89
CA LEU A 183 -7.54 -9.65 -8.00
C LEU A 183 -8.61 -10.03 -9.03
N PRO A 184 -8.35 -9.87 -10.34
CA PRO A 184 -9.31 -10.23 -11.37
C PRO A 184 -9.51 -11.75 -11.47
N VAL A 185 -10.54 -12.16 -12.21
CA VAL A 185 -10.75 -13.58 -12.56
C VAL A 185 -9.51 -14.15 -13.24
N GLY A 186 -9.18 -15.42 -12.93
CA GLY A 186 -7.99 -16.10 -13.46
C GLY A 186 -6.73 -15.85 -12.63
N ALA A 187 -6.76 -14.90 -11.68
CA ALA A 187 -5.67 -14.72 -10.74
C ALA A 187 -5.63 -15.88 -9.73
N GLN A 188 -4.42 -16.35 -9.43
CA GLN A 188 -4.19 -17.37 -8.41
C GLN A 188 -3.97 -16.69 -7.06
N VAL A 189 -4.79 -17.02 -6.05
CA VAL A 189 -4.57 -16.59 -4.67
C VAL A 189 -3.56 -17.52 -4.00
N MET A 190 -2.53 -16.95 -3.36
CA MET A 190 -1.40 -17.69 -2.79
C MET A 190 -1.25 -17.47 -1.27
N VAL A 191 -2.31 -16.99 -0.62
CA VAL A 191 -2.37 -16.75 0.82
C VAL A 191 -3.67 -17.28 1.42
N GLU A 192 -3.66 -17.47 2.73
CA GLU A 192 -4.81 -17.97 3.50
C GLU A 192 -5.21 -17.01 4.63
N PRO A 193 -6.49 -16.98 5.04
CA PRO A 193 -6.91 -16.25 6.24
C PRO A 193 -6.10 -16.65 7.48
N GLY A 194 -5.69 -15.66 8.28
CA GLY A 194 -4.82 -15.85 9.45
C GLY A 194 -3.33 -15.82 9.13
N GLN A 195 -2.93 -15.90 7.85
CA GLN A 195 -1.52 -15.82 7.46
C GLN A 195 -0.94 -14.43 7.71
N ARG A 196 0.27 -14.39 8.29
CA ARG A 196 1.04 -13.16 8.45
C ARG A 196 1.81 -12.86 7.18
N VAL A 197 1.72 -11.62 6.72
CA VAL A 197 2.36 -11.15 5.49
C VAL A 197 3.20 -9.91 5.76
N LEU A 198 4.30 -9.82 5.03
CA LEU A 198 5.25 -8.73 5.12
C LEU A 198 5.17 -7.89 3.84
N ALA A 199 4.95 -6.58 4.01
CA ALA A 199 4.92 -5.59 2.95
C ALA A 199 6.13 -5.75 2.03
N GLY A 200 5.90 -5.61 0.73
CA GLY A 200 6.97 -5.61 -0.25
C GLY A 200 7.71 -6.94 -0.38
N SER A 201 7.24 -8.04 0.22
CA SER A 201 7.95 -9.34 0.19
C SER A 201 7.06 -10.57 0.17
N ALA A 202 5.92 -10.55 0.87
CA ALA A 202 4.94 -11.62 0.78
C ALA A 202 4.14 -11.50 -0.51
N LEU A 203 3.95 -12.62 -1.20
CA LEU A 203 3.16 -12.71 -2.41
C LEU A 203 1.71 -13.07 -2.02
N LEU A 204 0.76 -12.24 -2.43
CA LEU A 204 -0.68 -12.43 -2.20
C LEU A 204 -1.30 -13.33 -3.28
N GLY A 205 -0.80 -13.21 -4.50
CA GLY A 205 -1.28 -14.00 -5.63
C GLY A 205 -0.51 -13.72 -6.92
N GLY A 206 -0.86 -14.44 -7.98
CA GLY A 206 -0.37 -14.21 -9.34
C GLY A 206 -1.51 -13.73 -10.23
N LEU A 207 -1.27 -12.68 -11.01
CA LEU A 207 -2.18 -12.26 -12.07
C LEU A 207 -2.22 -13.32 -13.19
N PRO A 208 -3.34 -13.44 -13.93
CA PRO A 208 -3.37 -14.30 -15.10
C PRO A 208 -2.35 -13.80 -16.13
N GLU A 209 -1.75 -14.74 -16.87
CA GLU A 209 -1.09 -14.38 -18.12
C GLU A 209 -2.15 -13.76 -19.03
N SER A 210 -1.90 -12.55 -19.52
CA SER A 210 -2.75 -11.95 -20.53
C SER A 210 -2.66 -12.83 -21.76
N GLU A 211 -3.80 -13.41 -22.20
CA GLU A 211 -3.90 -13.89 -23.57
C GLU A 211 -3.66 -12.67 -24.45
N ALA A 212 -2.43 -12.56 -24.97
CA ALA A 212 -2.10 -11.56 -25.97
C ALA A 212 -3.18 -11.65 -27.05
N THR A 213 -3.93 -10.57 -27.20
CA THR A 213 -4.89 -10.32 -28.28
C THR A 213 -4.35 -10.88 -29.60
N GLY A 214 -4.76 -12.09 -29.96
CA GLY A 214 -4.47 -12.73 -31.22
C GLY A 214 -5.39 -12.21 -32.32
N ASP A 215 -5.42 -10.89 -32.50
CA ASP A 215 -6.19 -10.21 -33.55
C ASP A 215 -5.27 -9.49 -34.55
N ASP A 216 -4.06 -10.01 -34.78
CA ASP A 216 -3.16 -9.54 -35.85
C ASP A 216 -3.03 -10.54 -37.01
N GLU A 217 -3.88 -11.58 -37.06
CA GLU A 217 -3.89 -12.57 -38.15
C GLU A 217 -5.04 -12.39 -39.17
N SER A 218 -5.79 -11.28 -39.11
CA SER A 218 -6.79 -10.93 -40.14
C SER A 218 -6.31 -9.87 -41.15
N ALA A 219 -5.08 -9.35 -41.02
CA ALA A 219 -4.53 -8.36 -41.95
C ALA A 219 -3.67 -8.97 -43.09
N ALA A 220 -3.39 -10.28 -43.05
CA ALA A 220 -2.50 -10.93 -44.03
C ALA A 220 -3.22 -11.65 -45.19
N GLU A 221 -4.55 -11.76 -45.18
CA GLU A 221 -5.30 -12.56 -46.17
C GLU A 221 -6.02 -11.72 -47.26
N VAL A 222 -5.67 -10.43 -47.43
CA VAL A 222 -6.23 -9.56 -48.50
C VAL A 222 -5.19 -9.22 -49.59
N LEU A 223 -4.05 -9.91 -49.64
CA LEU A 223 -3.05 -9.74 -50.70
C LEU A 223 -2.57 -11.05 -51.33
N GLN A 224 -3.49 -11.99 -51.58
CA GLN A 224 -3.28 -13.05 -52.57
C GLN A 224 -4.46 -13.17 -53.52
#